data_AF-A0A1S2HEB9-F1
#
_entry.id   AF-A0A1S2HEB9-F1
#
_cell.length_a   1.000
_cell.length_b   1.000
_cell.length_c   1.000
_cell.angle_alpha   90.00
_cell.angle_beta   90.00
_cell.angle_gamma   90.00
#
_symmetry.space_group_name_H-M   'P 1'
#
loop_
_entity.id
_entity.type
_entity.pdbx_description
1 polymer ?
#
loop_
_entity_poly.entity_id
_entity_poly.type
_entity_poly.pdbx_seq_one_letter_code
_entity_poly.pdbx_strand_id
1 'polypeptide(L)'
;MNRDVRDRLDDVLEACGVIARYVDDAALPEDLVYDAVRMRLVEIGEAVRMLPNAVTSTEPGIPWSRVSLLGERLTRRYFDTTPAVVFGTARVDVPSLCAAVRRMRAAQP
;
A
#
# COMPACT_ATOMS: atom_id res chain seq x y z
N MET A 1 18.76 2.12 11.60
CA MET A 1 18.90 3.01 10.44
C MET A 1 17.73 3.98 10.43
N ASN A 2 18.01 5.29 10.42
CA ASN A 2 16.97 6.31 10.28
C ASN A 2 16.65 6.42 8.78
N ARG A 3 15.54 5.83 8.33
CA ARG A 3 15.03 6.02 6.97
C ARG A 3 14.39 7.40 6.87
N ASP A 4 14.45 8.05 5.72
CA ASP A 4 13.80 9.34 5.53
C ASP A 4 12.38 9.21 4.94
N VAL A 5 11.74 10.34 4.60
CA VAL A 5 10.42 10.35 3.95
C VAL A 5 10.48 9.76 2.55
N ARG A 6 11.57 10.04 1.82
CA ARG A 6 11.76 9.65 0.43
C ARG A 6 11.81 8.13 0.30
N ASP A 7 12.59 7.48 1.17
CA ASP A 7 12.71 6.02 1.25
C ASP A 7 11.34 5.35 1.43
N ARG A 8 10.47 5.93 2.26
CA ARG A 8 9.14 5.37 2.55
C ARG A 8 8.16 5.55 1.42
N LEU A 9 8.22 6.69 0.74
CA LEU A 9 7.42 6.90 -0.47
C LEU A 9 7.86 5.93 -1.55
N ASP A 10 9.17 5.69 -1.70
CA ASP A 10 9.71 4.72 -2.64
C ASP A 10 9.28 3.28 -2.30
N ASP A 11 9.27 2.89 -1.01
CA ASP A 11 8.73 1.59 -0.57
C ASP A 11 7.27 1.40 -1.01
N VAL A 12 6.43 2.43 -0.80
CA VAL A 12 5.00 2.36 -1.17
C VAL A 12 4.85 2.25 -2.68
N LEU A 13 5.64 3.00 -3.47
CA LEU A 13 5.60 2.93 -4.92
C LEU A 13 6.03 1.57 -5.46
N GLU A 14 7.08 0.98 -4.89
CA GLU A 14 7.53 -0.36 -5.23
C GLU A 14 6.42 -1.39 -4.94
N ALA A 15 5.85 -1.35 -3.73
CA ALA A 15 4.78 -2.26 -3.35
C ALA A 15 3.55 -2.10 -4.26
N CYS A 16 3.14 -0.87 -4.61
CA CYS A 16 2.07 -0.63 -5.57
C CYS A 16 2.37 -1.24 -6.95
N GLY A 17 3.59 -1.07 -7.46
CA GLY A 17 4.00 -1.62 -8.74
C GLY A 17 4.02 -3.15 -8.75
N VAL A 18 4.46 -3.76 -7.65
CA VAL A 18 4.42 -5.22 -7.46
C VAL A 18 2.99 -5.74 -7.42
N ILE A 19 2.11 -5.08 -6.64
CA ILE A 19 0.68 -5.43 -6.57
C ILE A 19 0.04 -5.40 -7.96
N ALA A 20 0.25 -4.32 -8.72
CA ALA A 20 -0.32 -4.17 -10.06
C ALA A 20 0.07 -5.34 -10.98
N ARG A 21 1.35 -5.74 -10.98
CA ARG A 21 1.83 -6.88 -11.78
C ARG A 21 1.16 -8.19 -11.38
N TYR A 22 0.98 -8.44 -10.08
CA TYR A 22 0.39 -9.69 -9.62
C TYR A 22 -1.10 -9.80 -9.92
N VAL A 23 -1.86 -8.72 -9.77
CA VAL A 23 -3.30 -8.75 -10.04
C VAL A 23 -3.64 -8.80 -11.53
N ASP A 24 -2.71 -8.42 -12.41
CA ASP A 24 -2.92 -8.44 -13.86
C ASP A 24 -2.39 -9.72 -14.53
N ASP A 25 -1.63 -10.55 -13.82
CA ASP A 25 -1.08 -11.80 -14.35
C ASP A 25 -2.03 -12.98 -14.14
N ALA A 26 -2.77 -13.33 -15.20
CA ALA A 26 -3.72 -14.44 -15.20
C ALA A 26 -3.07 -15.84 -15.14
N ALA A 27 -1.74 -15.95 -15.28
CA ALA A 27 -1.04 -17.22 -15.19
C ALA A 27 -0.68 -17.60 -13.74
N LEU A 28 -0.76 -16.65 -12.80
CA LEU A 28 -0.44 -16.90 -11.40
C LEU A 28 -1.63 -17.55 -10.66
N PRO A 29 -1.39 -18.55 -9.79
CA PRO A 29 -2.43 -19.09 -8.91
C PRO A 29 -3.02 -18.02 -7.99
N GLU A 30 -4.35 -17.97 -7.87
CA GLU A 30 -5.05 -16.91 -7.13
C GLU A 30 -4.68 -16.88 -5.64
N ASP A 31 -4.47 -18.03 -5.01
CA ASP A 31 -4.05 -18.16 -3.61
C ASP A 31 -2.64 -17.58 -3.37
N LEU A 32 -1.71 -17.83 -4.29
CA LEU A 32 -0.38 -17.24 -4.27
C LEU A 32 -0.45 -15.71 -4.46
N VAL A 33 -1.26 -15.24 -5.41
CA VAL A 33 -1.46 -13.81 -5.65
C VAL A 33 -2.09 -13.15 -4.43
N TYR A 34 -3.06 -13.80 -3.78
CA TYR A 34 -3.67 -13.33 -2.54
C TYR A 34 -2.64 -13.12 -1.43
N ASP A 35 -1.81 -14.13 -1.14
CA ASP A 35 -0.80 -14.05 -0.08
C ASP A 35 0.25 -12.98 -0.39
N ALA A 36 0.71 -12.90 -1.64
CA ALA A 36 1.68 -11.91 -2.09
C ALA A 36 1.13 -10.48 -1.99
N VAL A 37 -0.08 -10.24 -2.50
CA VAL A 37 -0.74 -8.92 -2.43
C VAL A 37 -1.00 -8.53 -0.98
N ARG A 38 -1.47 -9.47 -0.14
CA ARG A 38 -1.67 -9.22 1.28
C ARG A 38 -0.38 -8.76 1.96
N MET A 39 0.75 -9.40 1.69
CA MET A 39 2.04 -8.98 2.26
C MET A 39 2.47 -7.60 1.79
N ARG A 40 2.28 -7.28 0.50
CA ARG A 40 2.58 -5.93 -0.03
C ARG A 40 1.69 -4.86 0.61
N LEU A 41 0.41 -5.15 0.88
CA LEU A 41 -0.47 -4.22 1.60
C LEU A 41 -0.03 -3.99 3.05
N VAL A 42 0.55 -4.99 3.71
CA VAL A 42 1.14 -4.84 5.05
C VAL A 42 2.31 -3.86 5.01
N GLU A 43 3.22 -4.02 4.05
CA GLU A 43 4.38 -3.14 3.88
C GLU A 43 3.99 -1.70 3.57
N ILE A 44 2.97 -1.52 2.71
CA ILE A 44 2.37 -0.20 2.46
C ILE A 44 1.89 0.43 3.77
N GLY A 45 1.17 -0.33 4.60
CA GLY A 45 0.68 0.15 5.89
C GLY A 45 1.81 0.61 6.81
N GLU A 46 2.88 -0.18 6.91
CA GLU A 46 4.05 0.15 7.74
C GLU A 46 4.81 1.38 7.24
N ALA A 47 5.04 1.49 5.92
CA ALA A 47 5.71 2.65 5.33
C ALA A 47 4.88 3.93 5.54
N VAL A 48 3.56 3.86 5.31
CA VAL A 48 2.64 4.98 5.48
C VAL A 48 2.52 5.42 6.94
N ARG A 49 2.49 4.48 7.90
CA ARG A 49 2.41 4.79 9.34
C ARG A 49 3.55 5.68 9.84
N MET A 50 4.67 5.67 9.14
CA MET A 50 5.85 6.43 9.48
C MET A 50 6.00 7.74 8.69
N LEU A 51 5.06 8.07 7.80
CA LEU A 51 5.06 9.34 7.08
C LEU A 51 4.61 10.49 8.00
N PRO A 52 5.31 11.64 8.01
CA PRO A 52 4.87 12.81 8.76
C PRO A 52 3.54 13.36 8.25
N ASN A 53 2.73 13.93 9.16
CA ASN A 53 1.47 14.58 8.80
C ASN A 53 1.64 15.72 7.78
N ALA A 54 2.77 16.43 7.82
CA ALA A 54 3.08 17.49 6.85
C ALA A 54 3.20 16.99 5.42
N VAL A 55 3.50 15.70 5.24
CA VAL A 55 3.62 15.05 3.93
C VAL A 55 2.25 14.52 3.50
N THR A 56 1.54 13.78 4.37
CA THR A 56 0.22 13.21 4.05
C THR A 56 -0.87 14.26 3.88
N SER A 57 -0.79 15.42 4.55
CA SER A 57 -1.75 16.52 4.41
C SER A 57 -1.78 17.16 3.00
N THR A 58 -0.75 16.93 2.18
CA THR A 58 -0.70 17.40 0.78
C THR A 58 -1.66 16.62 -0.14
N GLU A 59 -2.10 15.43 0.29
CA GLU A 59 -2.98 14.54 -0.47
C GLU A 59 -4.21 14.15 0.38
N PRO A 60 -5.11 15.10 0.68
CA PRO A 60 -6.23 14.88 1.61
C PRO A 60 -7.31 13.92 1.07
N GLY A 61 -7.28 13.60 -0.23
CA GLY A 61 -8.19 12.63 -0.84
C GLY A 61 -7.90 11.18 -0.45
N ILE A 62 -6.72 10.90 0.10
CA ILE A 62 -6.35 9.56 0.56
C ILE A 62 -6.71 9.40 2.04
N PRO A 63 -7.40 8.31 2.44
CA PRO A 63 -7.76 8.06 3.83
C PRO A 63 -6.55 7.53 4.63
N TRP A 64 -5.54 8.37 4.87
CA TRP A 64 -4.25 7.98 5.44
C TRP A 64 -4.34 7.17 6.73
N SER A 65 -5.25 7.53 7.63
CA SER A 65 -5.48 6.77 8.87
C SER A 65 -5.87 5.32 8.58
N ARG A 66 -6.74 5.07 7.59
CA ARG A 66 -7.10 3.70 7.19
C ARG A 66 -5.91 2.97 6.56
N VAL A 67 -5.13 3.65 5.72
CA VAL A 67 -3.95 3.05 5.07
C VAL A 67 -2.91 2.64 6.12
N SER A 68 -2.62 3.50 7.10
CA SER A 68 -1.66 3.19 8.18
C SER A 68 -2.06 2.00 9.06
N LEU A 69 -3.35 1.66 9.09
CA LEU A 69 -3.88 0.53 9.87
C LEU A 69 -3.92 -0.78 9.08
N LEU A 70 -3.60 -0.78 7.77
CA LEU A 70 -3.61 -1.97 6.94
C LEU A 70 -2.69 -3.07 7.49
N GLY A 71 -1.46 -2.72 7.86
CA GLY A 71 -0.49 -3.65 8.41
C GLY A 71 -1.00 -4.36 9.67
N GLU A 72 -1.53 -3.59 10.63
CA GLU A 72 -2.18 -4.15 11.83
C GLU A 72 -3.35 -5.06 11.47
N ARG A 73 -4.27 -4.60 10.61
CA ARG A 73 -5.48 -5.36 10.28
C ARG A 73 -5.12 -6.68 9.61
N LEU A 74 -4.24 -6.62 8.61
CA LEU A 74 -3.89 -7.78 7.82
C LEU A 74 -3.02 -8.77 8.60
N THR A 75 -2.23 -8.34 9.59
CA THR A 75 -1.40 -9.25 10.41
C THR A 75 -2.11 -9.79 11.64
N ARG A 76 -2.89 -8.96 12.36
CA ARG A 76 -3.53 -9.33 13.64
C ARG A 76 -4.98 -9.76 13.52
N ARG A 77 -5.68 -9.36 12.45
CA ARG A 77 -7.09 -9.70 12.19
C ARG A 77 -7.25 -10.36 10.81
N TYR A 78 -6.28 -11.17 10.42
CA TYR A 78 -6.24 -11.81 9.11
C TYR A 78 -7.47 -12.69 8.83
N PHE A 79 -8.05 -13.31 9.87
CA PHE A 79 -9.26 -14.13 9.78
C PHE A 79 -10.52 -13.33 9.41
N ASP A 80 -10.48 -12.01 9.54
CA ASP A 80 -11.59 -11.08 9.21
C ASP A 80 -11.42 -10.43 7.82
N THR A 81 -10.45 -10.89 7.04
CA THR A 81 -10.18 -10.36 5.69
C THR A 81 -10.34 -11.47 4.65
N THR A 82 -11.28 -11.28 3.73
CA THR A 82 -11.51 -12.23 2.63
C THR A 82 -10.64 -11.91 1.42
N PRO A 83 -10.39 -12.89 0.52
CA PRO A 83 -9.71 -12.63 -0.76
C PRO A 83 -10.34 -11.52 -1.58
N ALA A 84 -11.68 -11.44 -1.60
CA ALA A 84 -12.41 -10.39 -2.30
C ALA A 84 -12.07 -8.98 -1.78
N VAL A 85 -11.88 -8.81 -0.46
CA VAL A 85 -11.48 -7.52 0.12
C VAL A 85 -10.04 -7.17 -0.26
N VAL A 86 -9.11 -8.14 -0.23
CA VAL A 86 -7.71 -7.93 -0.62
C VAL A 86 -7.60 -7.54 -2.10
N PHE A 87 -8.24 -8.30 -2.99
CA PHE A 87 -8.22 -7.99 -4.43
C PHE A 87 -8.97 -6.72 -4.77
N GLY A 88 -10.09 -6.43 -4.10
CA GLY A 88 -10.81 -5.16 -4.24
C GLY A 88 -9.90 -3.98 -3.88
N THR A 89 -9.23 -4.04 -2.72
CA THR A 89 -8.27 -3.02 -2.28
C THR A 89 -7.14 -2.85 -3.31
N ALA A 90 -6.58 -3.98 -3.78
CA ALA A 90 -5.48 -3.99 -4.74
C ALA A 90 -5.84 -3.40 -6.11
N ARG A 91 -7.06 -3.64 -6.61
CA ARG A 91 -7.50 -3.16 -7.93
C ARG A 91 -8.09 -1.75 -7.89
N VAL A 92 -8.67 -1.32 -6.77
CA VAL A 92 -9.42 -0.06 -6.68
C VAL A 92 -8.67 1.01 -5.89
N ASP A 93 -8.20 0.68 -4.70
CA ASP A 93 -7.63 1.67 -3.77
C ASP A 93 -6.13 1.90 -4.03
N VAL A 94 -5.37 0.83 -4.27
CA VAL A 94 -3.92 0.89 -4.50
C VAL A 94 -3.53 1.79 -5.67
N PRO A 95 -4.22 1.78 -6.84
CA PRO A 95 -3.90 2.72 -7.92
C PRO A 95 -4.04 4.18 -7.52
N SER A 96 -5.09 4.51 -6.75
CA SER A 96 -5.33 5.87 -6.25
C SER A 96 -4.26 6.30 -5.25
N LEU A 97 -3.89 5.42 -4.33
CA LEU A 97 -2.76 5.63 -3.41
C LEU A 97 -1.46 5.85 -4.17
N CYS A 98 -1.16 4.99 -5.14
CA CYS A 98 0.07 5.06 -5.94
C CYS A 98 0.20 6.41 -6.66
N ALA A 99 -0.90 6.92 -7.24
CA ALA A 99 -0.92 8.21 -7.90
C ALA A 99 -0.62 9.37 -6.93
N ALA A 100 -1.19 9.35 -5.73
CA ALA A 100 -0.92 10.35 -4.69
C ALA A 100 0.54 10.30 -4.22
N VAL A 101 1.04 9.11 -3.92
CA VAL A 101 2.43 8.91 -3.46
C VAL A 101 3.43 9.36 -4.52
N ARG A 102 3.17 9.15 -5.82
CA ARG A 102 4.02 9.68 -6.91
C ARG A 102 4.13 11.20 -6.87
N ARG A 103 3.02 11.91 -6.64
CA ARG A 103 3.02 13.39 -6.50
C ARG A 103 3.79 13.84 -5.26
N MET A 104 3.55 13.18 -4.11
CA MET A 104 4.26 13.45 -2.87
C MET A 104 5.77 13.25 -3.04
N ARG A 105 6.16 12.18 -3.74
CA ARG A 105 7.56 11.82 -3.99
C ARG A 105 8.28 12.80 -4.92
N ALA A 106 7.57 13.30 -5.94
CA ALA A 106 8.08 14.33 -6.83
C ALA A 106 8.27 15.69 -6.14
N ALA A 107 7.52 15.93 -5.05
CA ALA A 107 7.68 17.12 -4.21
C ALA A 107 8.79 16.98 -3.15
N GLN A 108 9.40 15.79 -3.00
CA GLN A 108 10.58 15.60 -2.14
C GLN A 108 11.88 15.82 -2.94
N PRO A 109 12.89 16.50 -2.39
CA PRO A 109 14.20 16.66 -3.03
C PRO A 109 14.99 15.34 -3.19
#